data_AF-A0A1I3LZR6-F1
#
_entry.id   AF-A0A1I3LZR6-F1
#
_cell.length_a   1.000
_cell.length_b   1.000
_cell.length_c   1.000
_cell.angle_alpha   90.00
_cell.angle_beta   90.00
_cell.angle_gamma   90.00
#
_symmetry.space_group_name_H-M   'P 1'
#
loop_
_entity.id
_entity.type
_entity.pdbx_description
1 polymer ?
#
loop_
_entity_poly.entity_id
_entity_poly.type
_entity_poly.pdbx_seq_one_letter_code
_entity_poly.pdbx_strand_id
1 'polypeptide(L)'
;MTMDRFSLKQIARRTFAVTALSAALGWGFSPAHLLAQRPIYRPIQAGPQMTPPGAVQPPVAAVPTQQSIRELASRHPLCIIVGERLASQYIGTETNDEGPFQDFILGANIQGTQKTNTKTKLDFVSNASVMRLHIVLNGVTVSQTLSQTPQAAIQSAGNIEFQVSKQVEFDGSQLKTWSPAAFLTIRQQHLGASTPVSQVPLLGPLVNNIAMNAAEQRRPMAEQIAAQRVTQKVAPTFNERLDQELIKLNQKLSGDVKTRLENAQLVPSHIATLSSEDAGMWGVAFETATPQAAGQTIVRPASANGKRTRVLPARQLLPAPDAAAPAGVGGKMDAPAPFSLEVANVKDRALCLFHESAVADIVARYDIGGKEIPSWMLKRFLSGATADPNAPALGTIVLAQQSPITAQITGGELLVTIRAGFKPVVGPEIPAQAVVFAVRPVLTTDQIVMKPELRSIKAVDQQAGGSLGAVAEGVLRQALEPKLKEYTLPRNVNVPRQEGKPQFAVRLQSLTLADGWMSFAYEAAPNAPTTPIMPAQSWQPTRTTMKTPIDQQAVASGAERAE
;
A
#
# COMPACT_ATOMS: atom_id res chain seq x y z
N MET A 1 13.17 -28.36 -24.60
CA MET A 1 12.64 -28.29 -23.22
C MET A 1 13.69 -27.61 -22.37
N THR A 2 13.66 -26.28 -22.35
CA THR A 2 14.70 -25.44 -21.76
C THR A 2 14.05 -24.66 -20.61
N MET A 3 14.33 -25.11 -19.39
CA MET A 3 14.12 -24.32 -18.19
C MET A 3 15.09 -23.15 -18.24
N ASP A 4 14.54 -21.94 -18.38
CA ASP A 4 15.28 -20.71 -18.21
C ASP A 4 14.51 -19.82 -17.22
N ARG A 5 15.28 -19.05 -16.44
CA ARG A 5 14.89 -17.93 -15.56
C ARG A 5 14.54 -18.24 -14.10
N PHE A 6 15.58 -18.27 -13.27
CA PHE A 6 15.57 -17.54 -11.99
C PHE A 6 16.91 -16.80 -11.82
N SER A 7 16.85 -15.47 -11.70
CA SER A 7 18.04 -14.63 -11.51
C SER A 7 17.90 -13.79 -10.24
N LEU A 8 18.79 -14.01 -9.27
CA LEU A 8 18.97 -13.21 -8.05
C LEU A 8 19.16 -11.71 -8.30
N LYS A 9 19.53 -11.28 -9.53
CA LYS A 9 19.55 -9.85 -9.89
C LYS A 9 18.15 -9.23 -9.98
N GLN A 10 17.06 -10.00 -10.17
CA GLN A 10 15.70 -9.45 -10.10
C GLN A 10 15.24 -9.25 -8.65
N ILE A 11 15.68 -10.10 -7.73
CA ILE A 11 15.41 -9.98 -6.29
C ILE A 11 16.20 -8.79 -5.71
N ALA A 12 17.48 -8.63 -6.04
CA ALA A 12 18.29 -7.52 -5.52
C ALA A 12 18.08 -6.16 -6.24
N ARG A 13 17.69 -6.13 -7.54
CA ARG A 13 17.47 -4.85 -8.26
C ARG A 13 16.10 -4.21 -8.02
N ARG A 14 15.13 -4.91 -7.43
CA ARG A 14 13.76 -4.40 -7.28
C ARG A 14 13.07 -4.76 -5.97
N THR A 15 13.63 -5.62 -5.13
CA THR A 15 12.80 -6.37 -4.17
C THR A 15 13.44 -6.45 -2.81
N PHE A 16 13.31 -5.39 -2.00
CA PHE A 16 12.93 -5.57 -0.59
C PHE A 16 12.34 -4.28 -0.03
N ALA A 17 13.04 -3.15 -0.09
CA ALA A 17 12.47 -1.85 0.34
C ALA A 17 11.41 -1.33 -0.64
N VAL A 18 11.68 -1.39 -1.95
CA VAL A 18 10.74 -0.94 -2.98
C VAL A 18 9.60 -1.93 -3.18
N THR A 19 9.80 -3.25 -3.11
CA THR A 19 8.68 -4.21 -3.28
C THR A 19 7.79 -4.32 -2.05
N ALA A 20 8.29 -4.15 -0.81
CA ALA A 20 7.40 -4.05 0.35
C ALA A 20 6.50 -2.81 0.23
N LEU A 21 7.09 -1.65 -0.11
CA LEU A 21 6.34 -0.41 -0.36
C LEU A 21 5.46 -0.51 -1.62
N SER A 22 5.90 -1.17 -2.69
CA SER A 22 5.14 -1.32 -3.96
C SER A 22 4.08 -2.43 -3.90
N ALA A 23 4.25 -3.44 -3.05
CA ALA A 23 3.26 -4.46 -2.76
C ALA A 23 2.14 -3.90 -1.89
N ALA A 24 2.49 -3.05 -0.92
CA ALA A 24 1.51 -2.25 -0.18
C ALA A 24 0.82 -1.17 -1.06
N LEU A 25 1.39 -0.80 -2.22
CA LEU A 25 0.91 0.31 -3.09
C LEU A 25 0.53 -0.10 -4.55
N GLY A 26 0.45 -1.39 -4.88
CA GLY A 26 -0.21 -1.99 -6.07
C GLY A 26 0.20 -1.57 -7.51
N TRP A 27 1.27 -2.15 -8.10
CA TRP A 27 1.74 -1.92 -9.50
C TRP A 27 1.86 -3.26 -10.29
N GLY A 28 1.45 -3.51 -11.57
CA GLY A 28 0.95 -2.70 -12.71
C GLY A 28 0.67 -3.51 -14.04
N PHE A 29 -0.14 -2.92 -14.95
CA PHE A 29 -0.53 -3.20 -16.39
C PHE A 29 -1.50 -4.37 -16.81
N SER A 30 -2.34 -4.09 -17.84
CA SER A 30 -3.70 -4.58 -18.25
C SER A 30 -3.73 -5.48 -19.53
N PRO A 31 -4.86 -5.92 -20.17
CA PRO A 31 -6.31 -5.98 -19.81
C PRO A 31 -7.09 -7.29 -20.19
N ALA A 32 -8.34 -7.44 -19.66
CA ALA A 32 -9.60 -7.70 -20.40
C ALA A 32 -10.60 -8.82 -19.92
N HIS A 33 -11.88 -8.43 -19.91
CA HIS A 33 -13.17 -9.15 -20.03
C HIS A 33 -14.01 -9.68 -18.83
N LEU A 34 -15.15 -8.98 -18.60
CA LEU A 34 -16.58 -9.41 -18.57
C LEU A 34 -17.10 -10.42 -17.50
N LEU A 35 -18.01 -10.00 -16.60
CA LEU A 35 -19.49 -10.15 -16.70
C LEU A 35 -20.23 -9.75 -15.40
N ALA A 36 -21.50 -9.39 -15.58
CA ALA A 36 -22.37 -8.70 -14.64
C ALA A 36 -23.16 -9.60 -13.69
N GLN A 37 -23.42 -9.11 -12.47
CA GLN A 37 -24.59 -9.50 -11.66
C GLN A 37 -25.20 -8.25 -11.02
N ARG A 38 -26.53 -8.10 -11.15
CA ARG A 38 -27.31 -6.99 -10.62
C ARG A 38 -27.77 -7.29 -9.18
N PRO A 39 -27.50 -6.45 -8.17
CA PRO A 39 -28.19 -6.53 -6.90
C PRO A 39 -29.47 -5.68 -6.91
N ILE A 40 -30.51 -6.23 -6.31
CA ILE A 40 -31.81 -5.58 -6.08
C ILE A 40 -31.64 -4.59 -4.92
N TYR A 41 -31.78 -3.29 -5.19
CA TYR A 41 -31.81 -2.24 -4.17
C TYR A 41 -33.19 -2.15 -3.53
N ARG A 42 -33.29 -2.33 -2.21
CA ARG A 42 -34.43 -1.87 -1.42
C ARG A 42 -34.03 -0.57 -0.71
N PRO A 43 -34.78 0.53 -0.88
CA PRO A 43 -34.54 1.74 -0.11
C PRO A 43 -34.90 1.50 1.37
N ILE A 44 -33.96 1.81 2.26
CA ILE A 44 -34.19 1.83 3.71
C ILE A 44 -34.88 3.16 4.03
N GLN A 45 -36.12 3.11 4.52
CA GLN A 45 -36.77 4.27 5.12
C GLN A 45 -36.15 4.53 6.50
N ALA A 46 -35.67 5.75 6.73
CA ALA A 46 -35.24 6.21 8.04
C ALA A 46 -36.48 6.41 8.93
N GLY A 47 -36.78 5.42 9.77
CA GLY A 47 -37.71 5.56 10.88
C GLY A 47 -37.06 6.29 12.06
N PRO A 48 -37.85 6.91 12.95
CA PRO A 48 -37.35 7.52 14.17
C PRO A 48 -36.66 6.47 15.05
N GLN A 49 -35.42 6.76 15.47
CA GLN A 49 -34.64 5.90 16.35
C GLN A 49 -35.33 5.78 17.72
N MET A 50 -36.05 4.67 17.95
CA MET A 50 -36.33 4.19 19.28
C MET A 50 -35.07 3.46 19.78
N THR A 51 -34.38 4.03 20.77
CA THR A 51 -33.34 3.32 21.51
C THR A 51 -33.98 2.21 22.34
N PRO A 52 -33.69 0.92 22.07
CA PRO A 52 -34.19 -0.16 22.91
C PRO A 52 -33.52 -0.07 24.30
N PRO A 53 -34.30 -0.11 25.41
CA PRO A 53 -33.73 -0.16 26.74
C PRO A 53 -33.10 -1.54 26.98
N GLY A 54 -31.80 -1.58 27.28
CA GLY A 54 -31.14 -2.79 27.79
C GLY A 54 -30.26 -3.58 26.82
N ALA A 55 -29.85 -3.02 25.68
CA ALA A 55 -28.79 -3.65 24.89
C ALA A 55 -27.45 -3.55 25.65
N VAL A 56 -27.02 -4.65 26.25
CA VAL A 56 -25.67 -4.81 26.81
C VAL A 56 -24.69 -4.50 25.68
N GLN A 57 -24.04 -3.33 25.74
CA GLN A 57 -22.97 -3.00 24.80
C GLN A 57 -21.93 -4.11 24.89
N PRO A 58 -21.61 -4.80 23.78
CA PRO A 58 -20.47 -5.72 23.79
C PRO A 58 -19.26 -4.95 24.30
N PRO A 59 -18.36 -5.58 25.09
CA PRO A 59 -17.20 -4.90 25.65
C PRO A 59 -16.49 -4.15 24.52
N VAL A 60 -16.43 -2.83 24.65
CA VAL A 60 -15.76 -1.96 23.69
C VAL A 60 -14.33 -2.46 23.59
N ALA A 61 -13.98 -3.12 22.49
CA ALA A 61 -12.64 -3.60 22.27
C ALA A 61 -11.69 -2.41 22.43
N ALA A 62 -10.64 -2.60 23.24
CA ALA A 62 -9.69 -1.53 23.54
C ALA A 62 -9.19 -0.92 22.23
N VAL A 63 -9.36 0.41 22.10
CA VAL A 63 -8.90 1.19 20.96
C VAL A 63 -7.38 0.99 20.86
N PRO A 64 -6.86 0.36 19.79
CA PRO A 64 -5.41 0.19 19.65
C PRO A 64 -4.73 1.55 19.68
N THR A 65 -3.83 1.69 20.65
CA THR A 65 -3.00 2.89 20.80
C THR A 65 -1.75 2.75 19.91
N GLN A 66 -0.97 3.82 19.79
CA GLN A 66 0.36 3.73 19.18
C GLN A 66 1.25 2.64 19.81
N GLN A 67 1.00 2.30 21.09
CA GLN A 67 1.69 1.21 21.79
C GLN A 67 1.29 -0.18 21.25
N SER A 68 0.05 -0.37 20.79
CA SER A 68 -0.38 -1.62 20.15
C SER A 68 0.27 -1.80 18.77
N ILE A 69 0.40 -0.73 17.97
CA ILE A 69 1.17 -0.75 16.72
C ILE A 69 2.62 -1.15 17.01
N ARG A 70 3.22 -0.56 18.05
CA ARG A 70 4.58 -0.87 18.50
C ARG A 70 4.76 -2.35 18.84
N GLU A 71 3.90 -2.87 19.69
CA GLU A 71 3.98 -4.25 20.17
C GLU A 71 3.79 -5.25 19.03
N LEU A 72 2.86 -4.97 18.11
CA LEU A 72 2.64 -5.86 16.98
C LEU A 72 3.77 -5.77 15.94
N ALA A 73 4.34 -4.59 15.72
CA ALA A 73 5.52 -4.42 14.87
C ALA A 73 6.71 -5.23 15.40
N SER A 74 6.92 -5.28 16.72
CA SER A 74 7.98 -6.11 17.33
C SER A 74 7.73 -7.62 17.27
N ARG A 75 6.59 -8.08 16.76
CA ARG A 75 6.30 -9.51 16.56
C ARG A 75 6.50 -9.95 15.11
N HIS A 76 6.68 -9.01 14.18
CA HIS A 76 6.77 -9.29 12.76
C HIS A 76 8.11 -8.85 12.21
N PRO A 77 8.91 -9.74 11.62
CA PRO A 77 10.24 -9.42 11.14
C PRO A 77 10.23 -8.44 9.95
N LEU A 78 9.09 -8.29 9.26
CA LEU A 78 8.86 -7.23 8.29
C LEU A 78 7.54 -6.52 8.62
N CYS A 79 7.58 -5.20 8.72
CA CYS A 79 6.40 -4.40 9.04
C CYS A 79 6.38 -3.11 8.22
N ILE A 80 5.21 -2.74 7.71
CA ILE A 80 4.96 -1.46 7.03
C ILE A 80 3.87 -0.73 7.82
N ILE A 81 4.15 0.51 8.18
CA ILE A 81 3.21 1.41 8.84
C ILE A 81 3.01 2.61 7.93
N VAL A 82 1.77 3.01 7.65
CA VAL A 82 1.46 4.16 6.81
C VAL A 82 0.56 5.12 7.59
N GLY A 83 1.04 6.34 7.78
CA GLY A 83 0.28 7.41 8.42
C GLY A 83 -0.90 7.91 7.61
N GLU A 84 -1.94 8.37 8.31
CA GLU A 84 -3.17 8.90 7.71
C GLU A 84 -2.88 10.05 6.75
N ARG A 85 -2.06 11.03 7.13
CA ARG A 85 -1.83 12.21 6.29
C ARG A 85 -1.09 11.85 5.01
N LEU A 86 -0.09 10.97 5.09
CA LEU A 86 0.61 10.47 3.91
C LEU A 86 -0.32 9.66 2.99
N ALA A 87 -1.10 8.74 3.56
CA ALA A 87 -2.09 7.94 2.81
C ALA A 87 -3.17 8.82 2.17
N SER A 88 -3.69 9.79 2.92
CA SER A 88 -4.66 10.76 2.45
C SER A 88 -4.08 11.68 1.37
N GLN A 89 -2.79 12.02 1.42
CA GLN A 89 -2.15 12.76 0.32
C GLN A 89 -2.06 11.89 -0.93
N TYR A 90 -1.71 10.60 -0.79
CA TYR A 90 -1.62 9.66 -1.91
C TYR A 90 -2.96 9.45 -2.63
N ILE A 91 -4.03 9.20 -1.87
CA ILE A 91 -5.39 8.98 -2.39
C ILE A 91 -6.08 10.31 -2.73
N GLY A 92 -5.69 11.38 -2.02
CA GLY A 92 -6.35 12.67 -2.06
C GLY A 92 -6.41 13.26 -3.46
N THR A 93 -7.62 13.59 -3.86
CA THR A 93 -7.91 14.20 -5.16
C THR A 93 -8.80 15.39 -4.93
N GLU A 94 -8.48 16.48 -5.59
CA GLU A 94 -9.33 17.64 -5.68
C GLU A 94 -9.81 17.78 -7.11
N THR A 95 -11.12 17.91 -7.31
CA THR A 95 -11.71 18.19 -8.61
C THR A 95 -12.55 19.45 -8.50
N ASN A 96 -12.52 20.25 -9.54
CA ASN A 96 -13.38 21.42 -9.70
C ASN A 96 -14.10 21.25 -11.03
N ASP A 97 -15.37 20.86 -10.95
CA ASP A 97 -16.22 20.60 -12.09
C ASP A 97 -17.20 21.78 -12.25
N GLU A 98 -17.18 22.43 -13.41
CA GLU A 98 -18.07 23.54 -13.74
C GLU A 98 -18.84 23.21 -15.02
N GLY A 99 -20.13 23.54 -15.07
CA GLY A 99 -20.92 23.30 -16.25
C GLY A 99 -22.35 23.82 -16.19
N PRO A 100 -23.06 23.79 -17.33
CA PRO A 100 -24.48 24.11 -17.37
C PRO A 100 -25.26 23.08 -16.56
N PHE A 101 -26.31 23.55 -15.90
CA PHE A 101 -27.27 22.73 -15.16
C PHE A 101 -28.64 22.90 -15.80
N GLN A 102 -29.28 21.78 -16.16
CA GLN A 102 -30.65 21.77 -16.65
C GLN A 102 -31.43 20.67 -15.94
N ASP A 103 -32.61 21.01 -15.46
CA ASP A 103 -33.46 20.08 -14.74
C ASP A 103 -34.94 20.47 -14.81
N PHE A 104 -35.84 19.55 -14.44
CA PHE A 104 -37.27 19.79 -14.33
C PHE A 104 -37.78 19.40 -12.94
N ILE A 105 -38.24 20.38 -12.17
CA ILE A 105 -38.69 20.20 -10.77
C ILE A 105 -40.05 20.90 -10.60
N LEU A 106 -41.05 20.17 -10.09
CA LEU A 106 -42.36 20.73 -9.74
C LEU A 106 -43.03 21.53 -10.88
N GLY A 107 -42.86 21.10 -12.13
CA GLY A 107 -43.43 21.77 -13.30
C GLY A 107 -42.60 22.95 -13.83
N ALA A 108 -41.48 23.29 -13.18
CA ALA A 108 -40.57 24.34 -13.62
C ALA A 108 -39.38 23.76 -14.40
N ASN A 109 -39.05 24.38 -15.53
CA ASN A 109 -37.81 24.13 -16.26
C ASN A 109 -36.71 24.97 -15.61
N ILE A 110 -35.73 24.31 -15.01
CA ILE A 110 -34.62 24.93 -14.31
C ILE A 110 -33.41 24.91 -15.22
N GLN A 111 -32.81 26.07 -15.45
CA GLN A 111 -31.59 26.22 -16.22
C GLN A 111 -30.60 27.11 -15.48
N GLY A 112 -29.31 26.86 -15.62
CA GLY A 112 -28.31 27.67 -14.93
C GLY A 112 -26.89 27.12 -15.06
N THR A 113 -26.05 27.54 -14.13
CA THR A 113 -24.67 27.06 -14.00
C THR A 113 -24.45 26.50 -12.60
N GLN A 114 -23.59 25.50 -12.52
CA GLN A 114 -23.15 24.94 -11.26
C GLN A 114 -21.63 24.75 -11.27
N LYS A 115 -21.03 24.95 -10.11
CA LYS A 115 -19.62 24.69 -9.84
C LYS A 115 -19.51 23.79 -8.63
N THR A 116 -18.88 22.64 -8.79
CA THR A 116 -18.71 21.63 -7.75
C THR A 116 -17.23 21.42 -7.47
N ASN A 117 -16.81 21.75 -6.26
CA ASN A 117 -15.49 21.41 -5.77
C ASN A 117 -15.61 20.15 -4.92
N THR A 118 -14.83 19.12 -5.22
CA THR A 118 -14.76 17.90 -4.40
C THR A 118 -13.36 17.64 -3.90
N LYS A 119 -13.25 17.09 -2.69
CA LYS A 119 -12.00 16.67 -2.07
C LYS A 119 -12.19 15.28 -1.45
N THR A 120 -11.41 14.33 -1.94
CA THR A 120 -11.32 12.98 -1.36
C THR A 120 -10.20 12.94 -0.33
N LYS A 121 -10.44 12.26 0.80
CA LYS A 121 -9.42 11.93 1.79
C LYS A 121 -9.59 10.50 2.30
N LEU A 122 -8.56 9.99 2.97
CA LEU A 122 -8.60 8.74 3.70
C LEU A 122 -8.48 9.05 5.19
N ASP A 123 -9.36 8.45 5.99
CA ASP A 123 -9.35 8.53 7.44
C ASP A 123 -9.18 7.11 7.98
N PHE A 124 -8.18 6.84 8.83
CA PHE A 124 -8.06 5.51 9.44
C PHE A 124 -9.02 5.39 10.63
N VAL A 125 -9.54 4.17 10.84
CA VAL A 125 -10.43 3.86 11.96
C VAL A 125 -9.74 2.83 12.83
N SER A 126 -9.69 3.10 14.13
CA SER A 126 -9.02 2.22 15.08
C SER A 126 -9.61 0.80 15.08
N ASN A 127 -8.77 -0.20 14.83
CA ASN A 127 -9.15 -1.61 14.83
C ASN A 127 -7.92 -2.50 15.08
N ALA A 128 -8.01 -3.41 16.04
CA ALA A 128 -6.88 -4.21 16.51
C ALA A 128 -6.56 -5.44 15.65
N SER A 129 -7.44 -5.81 14.71
CA SER A 129 -7.39 -7.08 13.96
C SER A 129 -7.35 -6.94 12.44
N VAL A 130 -7.86 -5.82 11.92
CA VAL A 130 -7.88 -5.51 10.49
C VAL A 130 -7.50 -4.06 10.33
N MET A 131 -6.86 -3.71 9.21
CA MET A 131 -6.64 -2.32 8.88
C MET A 131 -7.95 -1.74 8.30
N ARG A 132 -8.66 -0.96 9.12
CA ARG A 132 -9.94 -0.31 8.76
C ARG A 132 -9.71 1.15 8.43
N LEU A 133 -10.34 1.62 7.36
CA LEU A 133 -10.27 3.00 6.90
C LEU A 133 -11.58 3.44 6.26
N HIS A 134 -11.83 4.74 6.27
CA HIS A 134 -12.91 5.40 5.55
C HIS A 134 -12.31 6.22 4.41
N ILE A 135 -12.88 6.08 3.22
CA ILE A 135 -12.62 6.99 2.11
C ILE A 135 -13.75 8.00 2.11
N VAL A 136 -13.41 9.26 2.37
CA VAL A 136 -14.36 10.36 2.57
C VAL A 136 -14.25 11.34 1.41
N LEU A 137 -15.33 11.49 0.66
CA LEU A 137 -15.52 12.52 -0.36
C LEU A 137 -16.32 13.66 0.25
N ASN A 138 -15.70 14.83 0.36
CA ASN A 138 -16.39 16.07 0.70
C ASN A 138 -16.61 16.88 -0.57
N GLY A 139 -17.76 17.51 -0.72
CA GLY A 139 -18.05 18.35 -1.86
C GLY A 139 -18.89 19.55 -1.51
N VAL A 140 -18.64 20.65 -2.23
CA VAL A 140 -19.42 21.88 -2.16
C VAL A 140 -19.83 22.24 -3.58
N THR A 141 -21.13 22.33 -3.81
CA THR A 141 -21.72 22.76 -5.08
C THR A 141 -22.38 24.12 -4.89
N VAL A 142 -21.92 25.10 -5.65
CA VAL A 142 -22.57 26.41 -5.77
C VAL A 142 -23.30 26.46 -7.10
N SER A 143 -24.56 26.91 -7.07
CA SER A 143 -25.39 26.98 -8.27
C SER A 143 -26.12 28.31 -8.38
N GLN A 144 -26.28 28.78 -9.62
CA GLN A 144 -27.17 29.88 -9.97
C GLN A 144 -28.15 29.37 -11.01
N THR A 145 -29.44 29.50 -10.73
CA THR A 145 -30.50 28.89 -11.55
C THR A 145 -31.63 29.86 -11.83
N LEU A 146 -32.27 29.67 -12.98
CA LEU A 146 -33.51 30.30 -13.40
C LEU A 146 -34.55 29.20 -13.55
N SER A 147 -35.56 29.21 -12.68
CA SER A 147 -36.70 28.29 -12.72
C SER A 147 -37.85 28.94 -13.45
N GLN A 148 -38.22 28.41 -14.63
CA GLN A 148 -39.28 28.96 -15.48
C GLN A 148 -40.54 28.10 -15.42
N THR A 149 -41.68 28.73 -15.16
CA THR A 149 -43.03 28.20 -15.38
C THR A 149 -43.79 29.12 -16.33
N PRO A 150 -44.98 28.72 -16.84
CA PRO A 150 -45.81 29.61 -17.63
C PRO A 150 -46.23 30.90 -16.90
N GLN A 151 -46.24 30.89 -15.56
CA GLN A 151 -46.69 32.01 -14.74
C GLN A 151 -45.56 32.90 -14.23
N ALA A 152 -44.36 32.36 -14.03
CA ALA A 152 -43.25 33.10 -13.41
C ALA A 152 -41.87 32.50 -13.74
N ALA A 153 -40.85 33.35 -13.66
CA ALA A 153 -39.44 32.98 -13.67
C ALA A 153 -38.80 33.37 -12.34
N ILE A 154 -38.26 32.40 -11.60
CA ILE A 154 -37.62 32.60 -10.29
C ILE A 154 -36.12 32.42 -10.43
N GLN A 155 -35.35 33.45 -10.08
CA GLN A 155 -33.90 33.37 -9.96
C GLN A 155 -33.54 32.86 -8.57
N SER A 156 -32.66 31.86 -8.49
CA SER A 156 -32.22 31.27 -7.22
C SER A 156 -30.72 31.04 -7.20
N ALA A 157 -30.11 31.23 -6.03
CA ALA A 157 -28.77 30.77 -5.71
C ALA A 157 -28.85 29.62 -4.70
N GLY A 158 -27.96 28.64 -4.84
CA GLY A 158 -27.90 27.47 -3.97
C GLY A 158 -26.46 27.17 -3.56
N ASN A 159 -26.30 26.72 -2.32
CA ASN A 159 -25.09 26.09 -1.81
C ASN A 159 -25.46 24.71 -1.25
N ILE A 160 -24.81 23.67 -1.76
CA ILE A 160 -25.02 22.29 -1.37
C ILE A 160 -23.69 21.74 -0.86
N GLU A 161 -23.66 21.33 0.40
CA GLU A 161 -22.53 20.65 1.02
C GLU A 161 -22.86 19.18 1.19
N PHE A 162 -22.02 18.29 0.66
CA PHE A 162 -22.21 16.86 0.79
C PHE A 162 -20.95 16.16 1.27
N GLN A 163 -21.15 15.10 2.05
CA GLN A 163 -20.11 14.21 2.50
C GLN A 163 -20.55 12.78 2.21
N VAL A 164 -19.73 12.03 1.47
CA VAL A 164 -19.94 10.60 1.24
C VAL A 164 -18.76 9.84 1.82
N SER A 165 -19.01 8.86 2.67
CA SER A 165 -17.98 8.04 3.30
C SER A 165 -18.20 6.56 2.97
N LYS A 166 -17.16 5.88 2.53
CA LYS A 166 -17.18 4.42 2.34
C LYS A 166 -16.15 3.76 3.24
N GLN A 167 -16.59 2.78 4.02
CA GLN A 167 -15.69 1.95 4.82
C GLN A 167 -15.00 0.92 3.91
N VAL A 168 -13.72 0.72 4.18
CA VAL A 168 -12.85 -0.30 3.57
C VAL A 168 -12.06 -0.96 4.69
N GLU A 169 -11.87 -2.27 4.59
CA GLU A 169 -11.06 -3.06 5.49
C GLU A 169 -10.08 -3.87 4.66
N PHE A 170 -8.85 -3.94 5.15
CA PHE A 170 -7.81 -4.79 4.61
C PHE A 170 -7.46 -5.84 5.65
N ASP A 171 -7.61 -7.12 5.29
CA ASP A 171 -7.29 -8.25 6.16
C ASP A 171 -5.85 -8.76 6.00
N GLY A 172 -5.03 -8.04 5.23
CA GLY A 172 -3.66 -8.43 4.90
C GLY A 172 -3.52 -9.10 3.54
N SER A 173 -4.65 -9.53 2.94
CA SER A 173 -4.67 -10.18 1.63
C SER A 173 -5.67 -9.55 0.65
N GLN A 174 -6.83 -9.09 1.16
CA GLN A 174 -7.92 -8.56 0.35
C GLN A 174 -8.52 -7.32 1.00
N LEU A 175 -8.99 -6.42 0.15
CA LEU A 175 -9.79 -5.26 0.50
C LEU A 175 -11.27 -5.62 0.41
N LYS A 176 -11.98 -5.44 1.51
CA LYS A 176 -13.44 -5.55 1.59
C LYS A 176 -14.03 -4.16 1.65
N THR A 177 -15.21 -3.98 1.08
CA THR A 177 -15.88 -2.68 1.00
C THR A 177 -17.32 -2.80 1.48
N TRP A 178 -17.81 -1.74 2.12
CA TRP A 178 -19.19 -1.66 2.62
C TRP A 178 -19.99 -0.63 1.84
N SER A 179 -21.30 -0.66 1.96
CA SER A 179 -22.15 0.37 1.38
C SER A 179 -21.78 1.76 1.91
N PRO A 180 -21.72 2.79 1.05
CA PRO A 180 -21.39 4.14 1.47
C PRO A 180 -22.52 4.76 2.28
N ALA A 181 -22.17 5.66 3.20
CA ALA A 181 -23.08 6.58 3.86
C ALA A 181 -22.93 7.98 3.23
N ALA A 182 -24.04 8.71 3.11
CA ALA A 182 -24.04 10.07 2.56
C ALA A 182 -24.77 11.02 3.50
N PHE A 183 -24.17 12.20 3.71
CA PHE A 183 -24.71 13.31 4.47
C PHE A 183 -24.79 14.52 3.55
N LEU A 184 -25.85 15.31 3.69
CA LEU A 184 -26.14 16.41 2.79
C LEU A 184 -26.75 17.58 3.56
N THR A 185 -26.25 18.78 3.29
CA THR A 185 -26.82 20.04 3.77
C THR A 185 -27.09 20.94 2.56
N ILE A 186 -28.32 21.40 2.42
CA ILE A 186 -28.75 22.27 1.33
C ILE A 186 -29.13 23.62 1.89
N ARG A 187 -28.68 24.69 1.23
CA ARG A 187 -29.12 26.06 1.50
C ARG A 187 -29.49 26.72 0.19
N GLN A 188 -30.75 27.07 0.03
CA GLN A 188 -31.25 27.75 -1.17
C GLN A 188 -31.82 29.13 -0.81
N GLN A 189 -31.56 30.10 -1.68
CA GLN A 189 -32.10 31.45 -1.59
C GLN A 189 -32.70 31.85 -2.93
N HIS A 190 -33.91 32.39 -2.90
CA HIS A 190 -34.50 33.04 -4.06
C HIS A 190 -33.96 34.47 -4.13
N LEU A 191 -33.48 34.88 -5.30
CA LEU A 191 -32.87 36.21 -5.53
C LEU A 191 -33.88 37.19 -6.13
N GLY A 192 -34.88 36.68 -6.85
CA GLY A 192 -35.90 37.50 -7.47
C GLY A 192 -36.91 36.69 -8.27
N ALA A 193 -38.03 37.33 -8.58
CA ALA A 193 -39.12 36.78 -9.38
C ALA A 193 -39.46 37.75 -10.52
N SER A 194 -39.71 37.19 -11.70
CA SER A 194 -40.24 37.91 -12.87
C SER A 194 -41.49 37.21 -13.38
N THR A 195 -42.48 37.97 -13.79
CA THR A 195 -43.78 37.49 -14.27
C THR A 195 -44.16 38.19 -15.57
N PRO A 196 -45.03 37.61 -16.42
CA PRO A 196 -45.47 38.26 -17.67
C PRO A 196 -46.05 39.68 -17.45
N VAL A 197 -46.64 39.93 -16.28
CA VAL A 197 -47.21 41.24 -15.89
C VAL A 197 -46.22 42.17 -15.17
N SER A 198 -44.95 41.78 -15.05
CA SER A 198 -43.90 42.60 -14.41
C SER A 198 -43.68 43.96 -15.09
N GLN A 199 -44.06 44.09 -16.38
CA GLN A 199 -43.93 45.34 -17.13
C GLN A 199 -45.04 46.35 -16.84
N VAL A 200 -46.12 45.95 -16.13
CA VAL A 200 -47.24 46.84 -15.82
C VAL A 200 -46.93 47.64 -14.54
N PRO A 201 -46.87 48.98 -14.60
CA PRO A 201 -46.65 49.81 -13.42
C PRO A 201 -47.69 49.51 -12.33
N LEU A 202 -47.27 49.55 -11.06
CA LEU A 202 -48.05 49.23 -9.84
C LEU A 202 -48.44 47.76 -9.66
N LEU A 203 -48.79 47.02 -10.72
CA LEU A 203 -49.14 45.60 -10.62
C LEU A 203 -47.92 44.66 -10.59
N GLY A 204 -46.85 45.02 -11.29
CA GLY A 204 -45.62 44.21 -11.36
C GLY A 204 -45.03 43.83 -10.01
N PRO A 205 -44.75 44.80 -9.10
CA PRO A 205 -44.17 44.49 -7.79
C PRO A 205 -45.06 43.59 -6.92
N LEU A 206 -46.39 43.75 -6.99
CA LEU A 206 -47.33 42.94 -6.23
C LEU A 206 -47.30 41.48 -6.69
N VAL A 207 -47.38 41.26 -8.00
CA VAL A 207 -47.39 39.90 -8.57
C VAL A 207 -46.04 39.22 -8.39
N ASN A 208 -44.93 39.96 -8.45
CA ASN A 208 -43.60 39.42 -8.16
C ASN A 208 -43.45 39.00 -6.70
N ASN A 209 -44.00 39.76 -5.74
CA ASN A 209 -44.03 39.37 -4.34
C ASN A 209 -44.89 38.11 -4.10
N ILE A 210 -46.02 37.98 -4.79
CA ILE A 210 -46.85 36.77 -4.73
C ILE A 210 -46.08 35.56 -5.26
N ALA A 211 -45.41 35.71 -6.42
CA ALA A 211 -44.59 34.65 -7.00
C ALA A 211 -43.42 34.25 -6.07
N MET A 212 -42.77 35.23 -5.45
CA MET A 212 -41.69 35.02 -4.47
C MET A 212 -42.18 34.27 -3.24
N ASN A 213 -43.31 34.69 -2.65
CA ASN A 213 -43.90 34.01 -1.49
C ASN A 213 -44.31 32.57 -1.82
N ALA A 214 -44.86 32.33 -3.01
CA ALA A 214 -45.19 30.98 -3.47
C ALA A 214 -43.95 30.11 -3.68
N ALA A 215 -42.84 30.70 -4.16
CA ALA A 215 -41.56 30.02 -4.27
C ALA A 215 -41.00 29.64 -2.88
N GLU A 216 -40.97 30.59 -1.94
CA GLU A 216 -40.49 30.36 -0.56
C GLU A 216 -41.32 29.29 0.16
N GLN A 217 -42.64 29.24 -0.04
CA GLN A 217 -43.50 28.19 0.51
C GLN A 217 -43.17 26.80 -0.05
N ARG A 218 -42.62 26.72 -1.27
CA ARG A 218 -42.23 25.46 -1.93
C ARG A 218 -40.77 25.08 -1.68
N ARG A 219 -39.97 25.96 -1.07
CA ARG A 219 -38.54 25.73 -0.83
C ARG A 219 -38.26 24.39 -0.12
N PRO A 220 -38.95 24.01 0.97
CA PRO A 220 -38.65 22.74 1.65
C PRO A 220 -38.84 21.51 0.74
N MET A 221 -39.86 21.53 -0.12
CA MET A 221 -40.11 20.45 -1.08
C MET A 221 -39.07 20.41 -2.19
N ALA A 222 -38.66 21.58 -2.69
CA ALA A 222 -37.59 21.68 -3.69
C ALA A 222 -36.25 21.19 -3.12
N GLU A 223 -35.92 21.57 -1.88
CA GLU A 223 -34.73 21.10 -1.17
C GLU A 223 -34.75 19.58 -0.97
N GLN A 224 -35.90 18.99 -0.62
CA GLN A 224 -36.03 17.54 -0.50
C GLN A 224 -35.81 16.82 -1.84
N ILE A 225 -36.35 17.34 -2.94
CA ILE A 225 -36.15 16.77 -4.29
C ILE A 225 -34.67 16.90 -4.70
N ALA A 226 -34.07 18.07 -4.47
CA ALA A 226 -32.65 18.29 -4.72
C ALA A 226 -31.81 17.30 -3.90
N ALA A 227 -32.15 17.09 -2.63
CA ALA A 227 -31.45 16.16 -1.75
C ALA A 227 -31.49 14.72 -2.26
N GLN A 228 -32.69 14.28 -2.68
CA GLN A 228 -32.87 12.97 -3.27
C GLN A 228 -32.05 12.80 -4.54
N ARG A 229 -32.03 13.82 -5.43
CA ARG A 229 -31.30 13.76 -6.71
C ARG A 229 -29.78 13.76 -6.51
N VAL A 230 -29.27 14.61 -5.64
CA VAL A 230 -27.84 14.63 -5.29
C VAL A 230 -27.44 13.27 -4.72
N THR A 231 -28.23 12.73 -3.79
CA THR A 231 -27.95 11.41 -3.19
C THR A 231 -27.98 10.29 -4.22
N GLN A 232 -28.98 10.27 -5.12
CA GLN A 232 -29.11 9.28 -6.18
C GLN A 232 -28.01 9.34 -7.24
N LYS A 233 -27.33 10.48 -7.39
CA LYS A 233 -26.26 10.66 -8.37
C LYS A 233 -24.88 10.47 -7.75
N VAL A 234 -24.60 11.16 -6.65
CA VAL A 234 -23.26 11.24 -6.05
C VAL A 234 -22.88 9.92 -5.40
N ALA A 235 -23.75 9.33 -4.58
CA ALA A 235 -23.40 8.12 -3.84
C ALA A 235 -23.15 6.92 -4.77
N PRO A 236 -23.98 6.61 -5.79
CA PRO A 236 -23.69 5.53 -6.73
C PRO A 236 -22.46 5.80 -7.58
N THR A 237 -22.29 7.02 -8.11
CA THR A 237 -21.11 7.36 -8.93
C THR A 237 -19.81 7.22 -8.14
N PHE A 238 -19.79 7.71 -6.89
CA PHE A 238 -18.67 7.55 -5.99
C PHE A 238 -18.42 6.07 -5.69
N ASN A 239 -19.48 5.32 -5.38
CA ASN A 239 -19.40 3.89 -5.08
C ASN A 239 -18.81 3.09 -6.24
N GLU A 240 -19.32 3.28 -7.45
CA GLU A 240 -18.87 2.57 -8.67
C GLU A 240 -17.41 2.87 -8.98
N ARG A 241 -17.02 4.14 -8.97
CA ARG A 241 -15.63 4.54 -9.24
C ARG A 241 -14.69 3.96 -8.19
N LEU A 242 -15.07 4.05 -6.92
CA LEU A 242 -14.24 3.52 -5.84
C LEU A 242 -14.14 1.98 -5.90
N ASP A 243 -15.25 1.29 -6.17
CA ASP A 243 -15.25 -0.17 -6.32
C ASP A 243 -14.39 -0.63 -7.48
N GLN A 244 -14.46 0.03 -8.64
CA GLN A 244 -13.59 -0.31 -9.78
C GLN A 244 -12.11 -0.21 -9.42
N GLU A 245 -11.74 0.82 -8.66
CA GLU A 245 -10.36 1.06 -8.25
C GLU A 245 -9.90 0.06 -7.17
N LEU A 246 -10.77 -0.28 -6.23
CA LEU A 246 -10.50 -1.29 -5.21
C LEU A 246 -10.44 -2.70 -5.80
N ILE A 247 -11.25 -3.01 -6.82
CA ILE A 247 -11.16 -4.28 -7.57
C ILE A 247 -9.81 -4.38 -8.28
N LYS A 248 -9.38 -3.33 -8.98
CA LYS A 248 -8.04 -3.29 -9.62
C LYS A 248 -6.94 -3.47 -8.58
N LEU A 249 -7.06 -2.82 -7.42
CA LEU A 249 -6.08 -2.95 -6.34
C LEU A 249 -6.05 -4.38 -5.77
N ASN A 250 -7.22 -4.98 -5.52
CA ASN A 250 -7.34 -6.38 -5.10
C ASN A 250 -6.71 -7.34 -6.11
N GLN A 251 -7.01 -7.19 -7.40
CA GLN A 251 -6.41 -8.03 -8.46
C GLN A 251 -4.88 -7.93 -8.46
N LYS A 252 -4.32 -6.74 -8.24
CA LYS A 252 -2.87 -6.54 -8.14
C LYS A 252 -2.29 -7.15 -6.86
N LEU A 253 -2.96 -7.00 -5.73
CA LEU A 253 -2.53 -7.59 -4.45
C LEU A 253 -2.57 -9.13 -4.52
N SER A 254 -3.70 -9.70 -4.94
CA SER A 254 -3.89 -11.15 -5.00
C SER A 254 -3.17 -11.81 -6.17
N GLY A 255 -2.97 -11.08 -7.28
CA GLY A 255 -2.32 -11.57 -8.49
C GLY A 255 -0.81 -11.31 -8.42
N ASP A 256 -0.39 -10.08 -8.70
CA ASP A 256 1.02 -9.75 -8.92
C ASP A 256 1.87 -9.96 -7.66
N VAL A 257 1.43 -9.46 -6.51
CA VAL A 257 2.22 -9.53 -5.28
C VAL A 257 2.31 -10.98 -4.82
N LYS A 258 1.17 -11.67 -4.68
CA LYS A 258 1.15 -13.08 -4.28
C LYS A 258 1.96 -13.95 -5.23
N THR A 259 1.77 -13.82 -6.55
CA THR A 259 2.53 -14.59 -7.55
C THR A 259 4.03 -14.31 -7.45
N ARG A 260 4.45 -13.06 -7.23
CA ARG A 260 5.86 -12.73 -7.04
C ARG A 260 6.43 -13.33 -5.76
N LEU A 261 5.66 -13.30 -4.67
CA LEU A 261 6.05 -13.93 -3.40
C LEU A 261 6.11 -15.45 -3.54
N GLU A 262 5.15 -16.08 -4.23
CA GLU A 262 5.15 -17.51 -4.54
C GLU A 262 6.33 -17.91 -5.42
N ASN A 263 6.58 -17.20 -6.51
CA ASN A 263 7.74 -17.41 -7.39
C ASN A 263 9.07 -17.21 -6.65
N ALA A 264 9.08 -16.29 -5.67
CA ALA A 264 10.21 -16.08 -4.80
C ALA A 264 10.26 -17.07 -3.62
N GLN A 265 9.28 -17.97 -3.43
CA GLN A 265 9.17 -18.83 -2.24
C GLN A 265 9.09 -18.05 -0.90
N LEU A 266 8.65 -16.79 -0.98
CA LEU A 266 8.49 -15.85 0.13
C LEU A 266 7.01 -15.65 0.50
N VAL A 267 6.18 -16.69 0.42
CA VAL A 267 4.78 -16.59 0.85
C VAL A 267 4.74 -16.42 2.37
N PRO A 268 4.20 -15.32 2.93
CA PRO A 268 4.11 -15.13 4.37
C PRO A 268 3.37 -16.29 5.03
N SER A 269 3.86 -16.76 6.17
CA SER A 269 3.12 -17.76 6.97
C SER A 269 2.07 -17.08 7.85
N HIS A 270 2.38 -15.88 8.35
CA HIS A 270 1.47 -15.06 9.13
C HIS A 270 1.46 -13.65 8.57
N ILE A 271 0.25 -13.11 8.49
CA ILE A 271 0.00 -11.73 8.13
C ILE A 271 -0.84 -11.14 9.24
N ALA A 272 -0.43 -9.97 9.74
CA ALA A 272 -1.21 -9.22 10.69
C ALA A 272 -1.48 -7.82 10.13
N THR A 273 -2.69 -7.34 10.36
CA THR A 273 -3.08 -5.97 10.03
C THR A 273 -3.76 -5.34 11.23
N LEU A 274 -3.59 -4.03 11.36
CA LEU A 274 -4.35 -3.22 12.30
C LEU A 274 -4.36 -1.78 11.82
N SER A 275 -5.18 -0.96 12.47
CA SER A 275 -5.18 0.48 12.29
C SER A 275 -5.43 1.17 13.62
N SER A 276 -4.89 2.37 13.76
CA SER A 276 -5.29 3.38 14.74
C SER A 276 -5.97 4.54 14.02
N GLU A 277 -6.34 5.61 14.70
CA GLU A 277 -6.79 6.85 14.05
C GLU A 277 -5.66 7.58 13.30
N ASP A 278 -4.39 7.20 13.53
CA ASP A 278 -3.24 7.93 13.00
C ASP A 278 -2.54 7.20 11.85
N ALA A 279 -2.69 5.87 11.79
CA ALA A 279 -1.94 5.02 10.88
C ALA A 279 -2.57 3.62 10.71
N GLY A 280 -2.34 3.03 9.54
CA GLY A 280 -2.54 1.61 9.26
C GLY A 280 -1.23 0.84 9.28
N MET A 281 -1.28 -0.44 9.66
CA MET A 281 -0.12 -1.33 9.71
C MET A 281 -0.37 -2.64 8.97
N TRP A 282 0.67 -3.11 8.28
CA TRP A 282 0.75 -4.44 7.68
C TRP A 282 2.05 -5.11 8.11
N GLY A 283 1.95 -6.17 8.91
CA GLY A 283 3.07 -6.99 9.38
C GLY A 283 3.05 -8.35 8.70
N VAL A 284 4.23 -8.86 8.36
CA VAL A 284 4.39 -10.20 7.78
C VAL A 284 5.50 -10.97 8.49
N ALA A 285 5.26 -12.25 8.71
CA ALA A 285 6.23 -13.20 9.20
C ALA A 285 6.37 -14.37 8.23
N PHE A 286 7.59 -14.89 8.13
CA PHE A 286 7.96 -15.96 7.22
C PHE A 286 8.38 -17.18 8.02
N GLU A 287 7.58 -17.64 8.98
CA GLU A 287 7.94 -18.82 9.76
C GLU A 287 8.35 -19.95 8.82
N THR A 288 9.55 -20.45 9.06
CA THR A 288 9.98 -21.73 8.55
C THR A 288 9.54 -22.74 9.58
N ALA A 289 8.68 -23.68 9.17
CA ALA A 289 8.15 -24.69 10.07
C ALA A 289 9.30 -25.45 10.72
N THR A 290 9.62 -25.14 11.97
CA THR A 290 9.41 -26.06 13.10
C THR A 290 9.41 -25.22 14.39
N PRO A 291 8.26 -25.02 15.05
CA PRO A 291 8.32 -24.82 16.49
C PRO A 291 8.84 -26.13 17.05
N GLN A 292 10.14 -26.20 17.32
CA GLN A 292 10.65 -27.15 18.29
C GLN A 292 9.90 -26.81 19.57
N ALA A 293 8.90 -27.65 19.88
CA ALA A 293 7.92 -27.41 20.90
C ALA A 293 8.60 -26.85 22.15
N ALA A 294 8.40 -25.55 22.41
CA ALA A 294 8.54 -25.04 23.76
C ALA A 294 7.63 -25.94 24.59
N GLY A 295 8.24 -26.76 25.45
CA GLY A 295 7.61 -27.91 26.07
C GLY A 295 6.18 -27.62 26.46
N GLN A 296 5.24 -28.24 25.74
CA GLN A 296 3.93 -28.48 26.30
C GLN A 296 4.19 -29.38 27.51
N THR A 297 4.30 -28.74 28.67
CA THR A 297 4.07 -29.44 29.93
C THR A 297 2.63 -29.90 29.85
N ILE A 298 2.43 -31.14 29.43
CA ILE A 298 1.15 -31.81 29.58
C ILE A 298 0.93 -31.86 31.09
N VAL A 299 0.20 -30.90 31.62
CA VAL A 299 -0.40 -31.01 32.94
C VAL A 299 -1.46 -32.10 32.81
N ARG A 300 -1.05 -33.32 33.13
CA ARG A 300 -1.92 -34.48 33.25
C ARG A 300 -2.96 -34.13 34.33
N PRO A 301 -4.27 -34.13 34.06
CA PRO A 301 -5.25 -33.91 35.11
C PRO A 301 -5.10 -35.02 36.15
N ALA A 302 -4.91 -34.61 37.41
CA ALA A 302 -4.87 -35.51 38.54
C ALA A 302 -6.22 -36.22 38.64
N SER A 303 -6.19 -37.55 38.46
CA SER A 303 -7.29 -38.42 38.85
C SER A 303 -7.43 -38.40 40.36
N ALA A 304 -8.57 -37.92 40.84
CA ALA A 304 -9.00 -38.08 42.21
C ALA A 304 -9.56 -39.50 42.39
N ASN A 305 -8.82 -40.34 43.12
CA ASN A 305 -9.44 -41.30 44.02
C ASN A 305 -8.47 -41.73 45.11
N GLY A 306 -8.99 -41.80 46.33
CA GLY A 306 -8.20 -41.67 47.54
C GLY A 306 -7.44 -42.91 47.99
N LYS A 307 -6.42 -42.66 48.81
CA LYS A 307 -6.32 -43.20 50.18
C LYS A 307 -5.13 -42.56 50.89
N ARG A 308 -5.36 -42.26 52.17
CA ARG A 308 -4.43 -41.64 53.13
C ARG A 308 -3.10 -42.39 53.20
N THR A 309 -1.97 -41.68 53.14
CA THR A 309 -0.83 -41.92 54.03
C THR A 309 -0.09 -40.62 54.29
N ARG A 310 0.24 -40.37 55.57
CA ARG A 310 0.90 -39.19 56.11
C ARG A 310 2.39 -39.49 56.28
N VAL A 311 3.28 -38.80 55.57
CA VAL A 311 4.71 -38.65 55.95
C VAL A 311 5.22 -37.29 55.46
N LEU A 312 5.70 -36.46 56.39
CA LEU A 312 6.62 -35.32 56.18
C LEU A 312 8.03 -35.80 56.59
N PRO A 313 9.12 -35.06 56.32
CA PRO A 313 9.57 -34.39 55.10
C PRO A 313 10.98 -34.88 54.68
N ALA A 314 11.43 -34.66 53.44
CA ALA A 314 12.85 -34.78 53.09
C ALA A 314 13.26 -33.72 52.07
N ARG A 315 14.25 -32.92 52.49
CA ARG A 315 15.14 -32.03 51.70
C ARG A 315 15.10 -32.27 50.19
N GLN A 316 14.63 -31.27 49.46
CA GLN A 316 14.93 -31.11 48.04
C GLN A 316 16.43 -30.84 47.88
N LEU A 317 17.15 -31.83 47.36
CA LEU A 317 18.45 -31.63 46.73
C LEU A 317 18.20 -31.27 45.27
N LEU A 318 18.60 -30.04 44.91
CA LEU A 318 18.81 -29.61 43.53
C LEU A 318 19.85 -30.52 42.86
N PRO A 319 19.62 -31.04 41.64
CA PRO A 319 20.72 -31.41 40.77
C PRO A 319 21.27 -30.14 40.08
N ALA A 320 22.60 -30.02 40.09
CA ALA A 320 23.35 -29.02 39.35
C ALA A 320 23.20 -29.25 37.82
N PRO A 321 23.26 -28.18 37.00
CA PRO A 321 23.28 -28.31 35.55
C PRO A 321 24.70 -28.64 35.07
N ASP A 322 24.89 -29.80 34.45
CA ASP A 322 26.10 -30.12 33.71
C ASP A 322 25.98 -29.76 32.23
N ALA A 323 26.97 -28.99 31.78
CA ALA A 323 27.63 -28.95 30.47
C ALA A 323 26.82 -28.92 29.15
N ALA A 324 26.81 -27.71 28.58
CA ALA A 324 27.20 -27.41 27.20
C ALA A 324 26.51 -28.18 26.05
N ALA A 325 25.35 -27.68 25.63
CA ALA A 325 24.91 -27.74 24.25
C ALA A 325 25.28 -26.43 23.52
N PRO A 326 25.74 -26.47 22.26
CA PRO A 326 26.05 -25.25 21.51
C PRO A 326 24.77 -24.41 21.31
N ALA A 327 24.86 -23.11 21.60
CA ALA A 327 23.81 -22.14 21.43
C ALA A 327 23.23 -22.20 20.01
N GLY A 328 22.01 -22.73 19.88
CA GLY A 328 21.23 -22.63 18.66
C GLY A 328 20.85 -21.18 18.43
N VAL A 329 21.11 -20.69 17.21
CA VAL A 329 20.76 -19.35 16.73
C VAL A 329 19.25 -19.26 16.51
N GLY A 330 18.49 -19.35 17.59
CA GLY A 330 17.08 -18.98 17.66
C GLY A 330 16.97 -17.68 18.44
N GLY A 331 17.36 -16.57 17.82
CA GLY A 331 17.23 -15.26 18.44
C GLY A 331 15.76 -14.96 18.68
N LYS A 332 15.31 -15.09 19.94
CA LYS A 332 14.03 -14.50 20.34
C LYS A 332 14.10 -13.00 20.08
N MET A 333 13.01 -12.45 19.54
CA MET A 333 12.82 -11.03 19.25
C MET A 333 12.59 -10.25 20.57
N ASP A 334 13.50 -10.40 21.54
CA ASP A 334 13.34 -9.87 22.91
C ASP A 334 13.79 -8.38 23.00
N ALA A 335 14.45 -7.86 21.96
CA ALA A 335 14.83 -6.45 21.90
C ALA A 335 13.60 -5.58 21.55
N PRO A 336 13.19 -4.65 22.44
CA PRO A 336 12.14 -3.71 22.11
C PRO A 336 12.62 -2.85 20.94
N ALA A 337 11.87 -2.87 19.85
CA ALA A 337 12.29 -2.20 18.63
C ALA A 337 12.57 -0.69 18.87
N PRO A 338 13.66 -0.14 18.30
CA PRO A 338 14.31 1.11 18.73
C PRO A 338 13.53 2.41 18.41
N PHE A 339 12.30 2.29 17.93
CA PHE A 339 11.55 3.37 17.28
C PHE A 339 10.81 4.33 18.23
N SER A 340 11.20 4.44 19.51
CA SER A 340 10.53 5.32 20.49
C SER A 340 10.41 6.78 20.00
N LEU A 341 11.30 7.24 19.11
CA LEU A 341 11.31 8.61 18.58
C LEU A 341 10.63 8.77 17.21
N GLU A 342 10.52 7.72 16.38
CA GLU A 342 9.99 7.84 15.01
C GLU A 342 8.46 7.70 14.93
N VAL A 343 7.82 6.99 15.87
CA VAL A 343 6.37 6.76 15.86
C VAL A 343 5.56 8.01 16.23
N ALA A 344 6.14 8.94 17.00
CA ALA A 344 5.44 10.15 17.45
C ALA A 344 4.89 11.02 16.29
N ASN A 345 5.45 10.90 15.08
CA ASN A 345 5.02 11.61 13.87
C ASN A 345 4.59 10.67 12.74
N VAL A 346 4.05 9.49 13.08
CA VAL A 346 3.68 8.50 12.05
C VAL A 346 2.65 9.03 11.05
N LYS A 347 1.79 9.99 11.42
CA LYS A 347 0.74 10.56 10.56
C LYS A 347 1.25 11.00 9.18
N ASP A 348 2.44 11.58 9.14
CA ASP A 348 3.02 12.17 7.92
C ASP A 348 3.96 11.23 7.18
N ARG A 349 4.12 10.00 7.67
CA ARG A 349 5.21 9.11 7.30
C ARG A 349 4.72 7.74 6.90
N ALA A 350 5.52 7.06 6.08
CA ALA A 350 5.48 5.62 5.95
C ALA A 350 6.75 5.05 6.56
N LEU A 351 6.62 4.11 7.49
CA LEU A 351 7.73 3.40 8.10
C LEU A 351 7.79 1.99 7.51
N CYS A 352 8.97 1.57 7.07
CA CYS A 352 9.25 0.18 6.73
C CYS A 352 10.29 -0.34 7.72
N LEU A 353 9.95 -1.42 8.42
CA LEU A 353 10.77 -2.02 9.47
C LEU A 353 11.18 -3.41 9.03
N PHE A 354 12.46 -3.72 9.17
CA PHE A 354 13.05 -4.99 8.81
C PHE A 354 13.94 -5.48 9.94
N HIS A 355 13.57 -6.58 10.57
CA HIS A 355 14.38 -7.26 11.58
C HIS A 355 15.36 -8.22 10.92
N GLU A 356 16.55 -8.38 11.50
CA GLU A 356 17.59 -9.29 11.00
C GLU A 356 17.13 -10.76 10.87
N SER A 357 16.19 -11.20 11.71
CA SER A 357 15.62 -12.56 11.63
C SER A 357 14.88 -12.83 10.32
N ALA A 358 14.38 -11.79 9.63
CA ALA A 358 13.78 -11.93 8.30
C ALA A 358 14.77 -12.58 7.32
N VAL A 359 16.07 -12.24 7.42
CA VAL A 359 17.11 -12.82 6.55
C VAL A 359 17.25 -14.31 6.82
N ALA A 360 17.26 -14.72 8.08
CA ALA A 360 17.35 -16.13 8.45
C ALA A 360 16.15 -16.93 7.91
N ASP A 361 14.94 -16.39 8.05
CA ASP A 361 13.71 -17.00 7.54
C ASP A 361 13.75 -17.15 6.01
N ILE A 362 14.16 -16.10 5.30
CA ILE A 362 14.30 -16.09 3.84
C ILE A 362 15.33 -17.16 3.40
N VAL A 363 16.50 -17.18 4.04
CA VAL A 363 17.60 -18.11 3.72
C VAL A 363 17.17 -19.56 3.94
N ALA A 364 16.46 -19.84 5.03
CA ALA A 364 15.96 -21.17 5.35
C ALA A 364 14.91 -21.65 4.30
N ARG A 365 14.08 -20.75 3.76
CA ARG A 365 13.07 -21.09 2.74
C ARG A 365 13.66 -21.49 1.39
N TYR A 366 14.77 -20.86 0.98
CA TYR A 366 15.42 -21.21 -0.28
C TYR A 366 16.27 -22.49 -0.21
N ASP A 367 16.41 -23.08 0.99
CA ASP A 367 17.21 -24.29 1.23
C ASP A 367 18.61 -24.19 0.60
N ILE A 368 19.29 -23.05 0.79
CA ILE A 368 20.57 -22.80 0.10
C ILE A 368 21.76 -23.51 0.75
N GLY A 369 21.55 -24.22 1.86
CA GLY A 369 22.60 -24.95 2.57
C GLY A 369 23.15 -26.10 1.72
N GLY A 370 24.48 -26.19 1.61
CA GLY A 370 25.15 -27.22 0.80
C GLY A 370 25.02 -27.02 -0.71
N LYS A 371 24.24 -26.02 -1.18
CA LYS A 371 24.10 -25.76 -2.61
C LYS A 371 25.36 -25.13 -3.17
N GLU A 372 25.72 -25.59 -4.36
CA GLU A 372 26.82 -25.05 -5.15
C GLU A 372 26.36 -23.77 -5.88
N ILE A 373 27.07 -22.66 -5.66
CA ILE A 373 26.86 -21.43 -6.41
C ILE A 373 27.73 -21.51 -7.66
N PRO A 374 27.13 -21.62 -8.86
CA PRO A 374 27.90 -21.71 -10.08
C PRO A 374 28.69 -20.42 -10.31
N SER A 375 29.90 -20.57 -10.87
CA SER A 375 30.88 -19.50 -11.02
C SER A 375 30.35 -18.26 -11.78
N TRP A 376 29.47 -18.45 -12.75
CA TRP A 376 28.81 -17.36 -13.48
C TRP A 376 27.91 -16.51 -12.58
N MET A 377 27.23 -17.11 -11.61
CA MET A 377 26.35 -16.43 -10.66
C MET A 377 27.18 -15.60 -9.68
N LEU A 378 28.30 -16.16 -9.22
CA LEU A 378 29.25 -15.45 -8.38
C LEU A 378 29.88 -14.26 -9.10
N LYS A 379 30.34 -14.45 -10.34
CA LYS A 379 30.86 -13.34 -11.18
C LYS A 379 29.80 -12.25 -11.34
N ARG A 380 28.55 -12.63 -11.58
CA ARG A 380 27.42 -11.70 -11.71
C ARG A 380 27.14 -10.93 -10.42
N PHE A 381 27.28 -11.56 -9.26
CA PHE A 381 27.14 -10.95 -7.94
C PHE A 381 28.28 -9.96 -7.64
N LEU A 382 29.53 -10.41 -7.79
CA LEU A 382 30.71 -9.61 -7.43
C LEU A 382 31.00 -8.47 -8.42
N SER A 383 30.81 -8.68 -9.73
CA SER A 383 31.21 -7.67 -10.73
C SER A 383 30.10 -6.69 -11.10
N GLY A 384 28.84 -7.01 -10.81
CA GLY A 384 27.68 -6.28 -11.30
C GLY A 384 27.43 -6.42 -12.82
N ALA A 385 28.35 -7.02 -13.59
CA ALA A 385 28.25 -7.19 -15.04
C ALA A 385 27.40 -8.42 -15.44
N THR A 386 27.00 -8.50 -16.71
CA THR A 386 26.55 -9.74 -17.34
C THR A 386 27.78 -10.61 -17.53
N ALA A 387 27.95 -11.62 -16.68
CA ALA A 387 29.09 -12.52 -16.79
C ALA A 387 28.97 -13.30 -18.12
N ASP A 388 30.07 -13.33 -18.88
CA ASP A 388 30.22 -14.25 -20.01
C ASP A 388 30.17 -15.69 -19.47
N PRO A 389 29.19 -16.52 -19.88
CA PRO A 389 29.09 -17.91 -19.43
C PRO A 389 30.32 -18.75 -19.80
N ASN A 390 31.13 -18.31 -20.77
CA ASN A 390 32.32 -19.03 -21.24
C ASN A 390 33.63 -18.62 -20.55
N ALA A 391 33.62 -17.59 -19.69
CA ALA A 391 34.84 -17.16 -19.03
C ALA A 391 35.31 -18.25 -18.03
N PRO A 392 36.61 -18.60 -18.00
CA PRO A 392 37.12 -19.73 -17.21
C PRO A 392 36.66 -19.67 -15.75
N ALA A 393 36.17 -20.82 -15.26
CA ALA A 393 35.71 -20.96 -13.88
C ALA A 393 36.93 -21.09 -12.95
N LEU A 394 37.03 -20.23 -11.94
CA LEU A 394 38.09 -20.31 -10.94
C LEU A 394 37.83 -21.46 -9.93
N GLY A 395 36.58 -21.93 -9.85
CA GLY A 395 36.11 -22.95 -8.93
C GLY A 395 34.61 -22.78 -8.64
N THR A 396 34.09 -23.65 -7.79
CA THR A 396 32.70 -23.63 -7.32
C THR A 396 32.67 -23.23 -5.84
N ILE A 397 31.77 -22.33 -5.47
CA ILE A 397 31.53 -21.99 -4.07
C ILE A 397 30.45 -22.92 -3.54
N VAL A 398 30.71 -23.58 -2.42
CA VAL A 398 29.76 -24.47 -1.74
C VAL A 398 29.28 -23.76 -0.48
N LEU A 399 28.00 -23.42 -0.38
CA LEU A 399 27.46 -22.80 0.83
C LEU A 399 27.46 -23.81 1.99
N ALA A 400 27.76 -23.34 3.22
CA ALA A 400 27.72 -24.20 4.38
C ALA A 400 26.30 -24.77 4.60
N GLN A 401 26.21 -26.01 5.10
CA GLN A 401 24.91 -26.66 5.27
C GLN A 401 24.04 -25.96 6.33
N GLN A 402 24.66 -25.40 7.38
CA GLN A 402 23.98 -24.70 8.45
C GLN A 402 24.25 -23.19 8.39
N SER A 403 23.18 -22.39 8.45
CA SER A 403 23.22 -20.93 8.45
C SER A 403 24.18 -20.35 7.39
N PRO A 404 24.01 -20.71 6.10
CA PRO A 404 24.92 -20.32 5.02
C PRO A 404 25.04 -18.80 4.87
N ILE A 405 23.97 -18.07 5.18
CA ILE A 405 23.94 -16.62 5.22
C ILE A 405 23.25 -16.21 6.51
N THR A 406 23.86 -15.31 7.26
CA THR A 406 23.27 -14.66 8.43
C THR A 406 23.46 -13.16 8.31
N ALA A 407 22.54 -12.42 8.92
CA ALA A 407 22.63 -10.97 9.03
C ALA A 407 22.53 -10.58 10.50
N GLN A 408 23.28 -9.56 10.87
CA GLN A 408 23.20 -8.93 12.18
C GLN A 408 23.20 -7.42 12.02
N ILE A 409 22.31 -6.71 12.71
CA ILE A 409 22.19 -5.26 12.67
C ILE A 409 22.66 -4.70 14.01
N THR A 410 23.82 -4.06 14.02
CA THR A 410 24.43 -3.52 15.24
C THR A 410 25.31 -2.32 14.94
N GLY A 411 25.32 -1.33 15.84
CA GLY A 411 26.21 -0.17 15.74
C GLY A 411 26.05 0.67 14.47
N GLY A 412 24.85 0.76 13.89
CA GLY A 412 24.60 1.47 12.64
C GLY A 412 25.07 0.72 11.38
N GLU A 413 25.48 -0.54 11.51
CA GLU A 413 25.97 -1.38 10.43
C GLU A 413 25.11 -2.64 10.26
N LEU A 414 24.98 -3.08 9.01
CA LEU A 414 24.48 -4.40 8.66
C LEU A 414 25.68 -5.32 8.44
N LEU A 415 25.88 -6.27 9.34
CA LEU A 415 26.90 -7.31 9.24
C LEU A 415 26.29 -8.53 8.54
N VAL A 416 26.74 -8.82 7.32
CA VAL A 416 26.33 -10.01 6.56
C VAL A 416 27.44 -11.03 6.63
N THR A 417 27.17 -12.19 7.23
CA THR A 417 28.13 -13.30 7.28
C THR A 417 27.72 -14.38 6.30
N ILE A 418 28.59 -14.67 5.34
CA ILE A 418 28.43 -15.75 4.37
C ILE A 418 29.39 -16.88 4.75
N ARG A 419 28.85 -18.07 5.03
CA ARG A 419 29.62 -19.28 5.31
C ARG A 419 29.69 -20.12 4.06
N ALA A 420 30.87 -20.24 3.46
CA ALA A 420 31.04 -21.00 2.23
C ALA A 420 32.44 -21.61 2.08
N GLY A 421 32.52 -22.81 1.54
CA GLY A 421 33.74 -23.47 1.08
C GLY A 421 34.03 -23.15 -0.38
N PHE A 422 35.24 -23.48 -0.83
CA PHE A 422 35.67 -23.27 -2.21
C PHE A 422 36.29 -24.53 -2.77
N LYS A 423 35.68 -25.09 -3.82
CA LYS A 423 36.22 -26.19 -4.61
C LYS A 423 36.92 -25.63 -5.84
N PRO A 424 38.27 -25.49 -5.84
CA PRO A 424 38.99 -25.07 -7.04
C PRO A 424 38.83 -26.14 -8.14
N VAL A 425 39.00 -25.73 -9.40
CA VAL A 425 39.01 -26.69 -10.53
C VAL A 425 40.21 -27.65 -10.43
N VAL A 426 41.35 -27.15 -9.93
CA VAL A 426 42.57 -27.92 -9.70
C VAL A 426 43.06 -27.61 -8.29
N GLY A 427 43.20 -28.62 -7.45
CA GLY A 427 43.71 -28.50 -6.08
C GLY A 427 42.77 -29.06 -5.01
N PRO A 428 43.19 -29.03 -3.73
CA PRO A 428 42.36 -29.48 -2.61
C PRO A 428 41.18 -28.53 -2.36
N GLU A 429 40.09 -29.09 -1.86
CA GLU A 429 38.93 -28.31 -1.41
C GLU A 429 39.29 -27.45 -0.20
N ILE A 430 38.94 -26.16 -0.27
CA ILE A 430 39.12 -25.23 0.83
C ILE A 430 37.88 -25.34 1.73
N PRO A 431 38.06 -25.65 3.03
CA PRO A 431 36.95 -25.80 3.96
C PRO A 431 36.20 -24.47 4.13
N ALA A 432 34.96 -24.57 4.61
CA ALA A 432 34.08 -23.42 4.76
C ALA A 432 34.72 -22.29 5.57
N GLN A 433 34.69 -21.09 4.99
CA GLN A 433 35.11 -19.84 5.62
C GLN A 433 33.87 -18.99 5.91
N ALA A 434 33.85 -18.34 7.05
CA ALA A 434 32.90 -17.30 7.41
C ALA A 434 33.47 -15.95 6.96
N VAL A 435 32.88 -15.40 5.90
CA VAL A 435 33.23 -14.10 5.32
C VAL A 435 32.22 -13.08 5.82
N VAL A 436 32.69 -12.08 6.58
CA VAL A 436 31.86 -11.04 7.19
C VAL A 436 32.03 -9.74 6.42
N PHE A 437 30.92 -9.24 5.88
CA PHE A 437 30.82 -7.93 5.25
C PHE A 437 30.08 -6.97 6.18
N ALA A 438 30.65 -5.81 6.46
CA ALA A 438 29.92 -4.70 7.07
C ALA A 438 29.38 -3.78 5.98
N VAL A 439 28.11 -3.43 6.06
CA VAL A 439 27.48 -2.45 5.17
C VAL A 439 26.94 -1.33 6.02
N ARG A 440 27.51 -0.13 5.86
CA ARG A 440 27.01 1.09 6.48
C ARG A 440 26.27 1.92 5.43
N PRO A 441 24.94 2.07 5.53
CA PRO A 441 24.23 2.95 4.63
C PRO A 441 24.48 4.41 5.02
N VAL A 442 24.78 5.24 4.02
CA VAL A 442 24.96 6.68 4.15
C VAL A 442 23.88 7.37 3.33
N LEU A 443 23.04 8.16 4.01
CA LEU A 443 21.99 8.93 3.36
C LEU A 443 22.58 10.24 2.82
N THR A 444 22.57 10.43 1.51
CA THR A 444 22.95 11.69 0.86
C THR A 444 21.70 12.49 0.49
N THR A 445 21.87 13.62 -0.20
CA THR A 445 20.73 14.45 -0.64
C THR A 445 19.75 13.66 -1.51
N ASP A 446 20.24 12.88 -2.47
CA ASP A 446 19.40 12.24 -3.49
C ASP A 446 19.48 10.72 -3.50
N GLN A 447 20.45 10.14 -2.79
CA GLN A 447 20.74 8.71 -2.86
C GLN A 447 21.00 8.13 -1.46
N ILE A 448 20.91 6.82 -1.37
CA ILE A 448 21.39 6.00 -0.26
C ILE A 448 22.62 5.29 -0.80
N VAL A 449 23.78 5.62 -0.25
CA VAL A 449 25.05 5.01 -0.61
C VAL A 449 25.32 3.85 0.34
N MET A 450 25.51 2.65 -0.19
CA MET A 450 25.86 1.46 0.59
C MET A 450 27.19 0.93 0.07
N LYS A 451 28.23 1.05 0.89
CA LYS A 451 29.55 0.49 0.57
C LYS A 451 29.79 -0.74 1.45
N PRO A 452 29.85 -1.94 0.87
CA PRO A 452 30.25 -3.12 1.62
C PRO A 452 31.75 -3.07 1.91
N GLU A 453 32.13 -3.35 3.15
CA GLU A 453 33.50 -3.44 3.62
C GLU A 453 33.76 -4.84 4.16
N LEU A 454 34.86 -5.45 3.73
CA LEU A 454 35.27 -6.76 4.23
C LEU A 454 35.85 -6.62 5.64
N ARG A 455 35.17 -7.17 6.65
CA ARG A 455 35.60 -7.08 8.05
C ARG A 455 36.53 -8.22 8.45
N SER A 456 36.10 -9.46 8.19
CA SER A 456 36.87 -10.64 8.58
C SER A 456 36.59 -11.84 7.69
N ILE A 457 37.60 -12.69 7.56
CA ILE A 457 37.48 -14.03 6.98
C ILE A 457 38.02 -14.98 8.03
N LYS A 458 37.22 -15.94 8.49
CA LYS A 458 37.64 -16.92 9.50
C LYS A 458 37.24 -18.32 9.07
N ALA A 459 38.08 -19.31 9.35
CA ALA A 459 37.69 -20.71 9.18
C ALA A 459 36.50 -21.03 10.08
N VAL A 460 35.48 -21.70 9.52
CA VAL A 460 34.30 -22.11 10.28
C VAL A 460 34.65 -23.18 11.30
N ASP A 461 35.56 -24.10 10.94
CA ASP A 461 36.09 -25.13 11.82
C ASP A 461 37.47 -24.72 12.33
N GLN A 462 37.60 -24.54 13.65
CA GLN A 462 38.86 -24.16 14.28
C GLN A 462 39.92 -25.26 14.15
N GLN A 463 39.51 -26.53 13.99
CA GLN A 463 40.46 -27.64 13.80
C GLN A 463 41.07 -27.66 12.39
N ALA A 464 40.43 -27.00 11.43
CA ALA A 464 40.98 -26.78 10.08
C ALA A 464 41.94 -25.57 10.01
N GLY A 465 42.15 -24.85 11.13
CA GLY A 465 42.90 -23.59 11.23
C GLY A 465 44.43 -23.69 11.12
N GLY A 466 44.96 -24.64 10.36
CA GLY A 466 46.40 -24.72 10.05
C GLY A 466 46.88 -23.59 9.13
N SER A 467 48.15 -23.64 8.71
CA SER A 467 48.78 -22.67 7.79
C SER A 467 47.98 -22.40 6.51
N LEU A 468 47.21 -23.38 6.03
CA LEU A 468 46.29 -23.28 4.89
C LEU A 468 45.17 -22.25 5.09
N GLY A 469 44.69 -22.05 6.32
CA GLY A 469 43.63 -21.07 6.62
C GLY A 469 44.09 -19.63 6.40
N ALA A 470 45.32 -19.29 6.81
CA ALA A 470 45.89 -17.97 6.61
C ALA A 470 46.14 -17.66 5.12
N VAL A 471 46.60 -18.65 4.35
CA VAL A 471 46.76 -18.51 2.89
C VAL A 471 45.40 -18.32 2.21
N ALA A 472 44.40 -19.12 2.59
CA ALA A 472 43.04 -18.99 2.05
C ALA A 472 42.42 -17.61 2.37
N GLU A 473 42.61 -17.09 3.59
CA GLU A 473 42.19 -15.73 3.95
C GLU A 473 42.84 -14.68 3.03
N GLY A 474 44.16 -14.75 2.85
CA GLY A 474 44.89 -13.79 2.00
C GLY A 474 44.38 -13.79 0.56
N VAL A 475 44.19 -14.98 -0.02
CA VAL A 475 43.68 -15.15 -1.40
C VAL A 475 42.24 -14.63 -1.52
N LEU A 476 41.36 -15.00 -0.57
CA LEU A 476 39.95 -14.56 -0.59
C LEU A 476 39.83 -13.05 -0.41
N ARG A 477 40.61 -12.45 0.50
CA ARG A 477 40.66 -11.00 0.72
C ARG A 477 41.07 -10.28 -0.56
N GLN A 478 42.19 -10.69 -1.16
CA GLN A 478 42.69 -10.11 -2.42
C GLN A 478 41.68 -10.27 -3.58
N ALA A 479 40.91 -11.37 -3.60
CA ALA A 479 39.92 -11.62 -4.64
C ALA A 479 38.58 -10.87 -4.45
N LEU A 480 38.19 -10.58 -3.20
CA LEU A 480 36.90 -9.98 -2.84
C LEU A 480 37.00 -8.45 -2.71
N GLU A 481 38.00 -7.94 -2.01
CA GLU A 481 38.16 -6.51 -1.68
C GLU A 481 38.07 -5.58 -2.91
N PRO A 482 38.79 -5.82 -4.03
CA PRO A 482 38.69 -4.95 -5.22
C PRO A 482 37.35 -5.06 -5.96
N LYS A 483 36.51 -6.05 -5.61
CA LYS A 483 35.19 -6.26 -6.24
C LYS A 483 34.05 -5.68 -5.42
N LEU A 484 34.30 -5.21 -4.20
CA LEU A 484 33.32 -4.54 -3.37
C LEU A 484 33.03 -3.16 -3.95
N LYS A 485 32.01 -3.10 -4.81
CA LYS A 485 31.53 -1.86 -5.41
C LYS A 485 30.51 -1.19 -4.50
N GLU A 486 30.59 0.13 -4.48
CA GLU A 486 29.55 0.97 -3.91
C GLU A 486 28.22 0.73 -4.66
N TYR A 487 27.14 0.65 -3.90
CA TYR A 487 25.79 0.52 -4.42
C TYR A 487 24.96 1.72 -4.01
N THR A 488 24.32 2.34 -5.00
CA THR A 488 23.47 3.52 -4.79
C THR A 488 22.01 3.18 -5.05
N LEU A 489 21.14 3.62 -4.14
CA LEU A 489 19.69 3.58 -4.28
C LEU A 489 19.14 5.00 -4.36
N PRO A 490 18.09 5.26 -5.14
CA PRO A 490 17.44 6.56 -5.11
C PRO A 490 16.75 6.78 -3.76
N ARG A 491 16.90 7.99 -3.19
CA ARG A 491 16.19 8.42 -1.98
C ARG A 491 14.72 8.71 -2.26
N ASN A 492 14.41 9.13 -3.49
CA ASN A 492 13.05 9.41 -3.96
C ASN A 492 12.48 8.17 -4.68
N VAL A 493 11.28 7.76 -4.29
CA VAL A 493 10.53 6.67 -4.90
C VAL A 493 9.23 7.23 -5.45
N ASN A 494 9.04 7.12 -6.77
CA ASN A 494 7.79 7.55 -7.39
C ASN A 494 6.73 6.47 -7.23
N VAL A 495 5.66 6.80 -6.52
CA VAL A 495 4.46 5.99 -6.39
C VAL A 495 3.49 6.40 -7.51
N PRO A 496 3.20 5.51 -8.48
CA PRO A 496 2.20 5.76 -9.50
C PRO A 496 0.85 5.97 -8.84
N ARG A 497 0.11 6.93 -9.40
CA ARG A 497 -1.30 7.13 -9.14
C ARG A 497 -2.11 6.57 -10.31
N GLN A 498 -3.43 6.67 -10.22
CA GLN A 498 -4.32 6.40 -11.34
C GLN A 498 -3.86 7.12 -12.62
N GLU A 499 -4.14 6.49 -13.75
CA GLU A 499 -3.82 7.02 -15.07
C GLU A 499 -4.33 8.45 -15.22
N GLY A 500 -3.47 9.35 -15.71
CA GLY A 500 -3.78 10.78 -15.85
C GLY A 500 -3.61 11.63 -14.58
N LYS A 501 -3.15 11.06 -13.45
CA LYS A 501 -2.77 11.85 -12.25
C LYS A 501 -1.24 12.02 -12.18
N PRO A 502 -0.74 13.14 -11.61
CA PRO A 502 0.68 13.31 -11.38
C PRO A 502 1.21 12.20 -10.46
N GLN A 503 2.45 11.78 -10.69
CA GLN A 503 3.11 10.78 -9.85
C GLN A 503 3.27 11.32 -8.42
N PHE A 504 3.08 10.47 -7.42
CA PHE A 504 3.32 10.82 -6.03
C PHE A 504 4.70 10.36 -5.60
N ALA A 505 5.63 11.28 -5.43
CA ALA A 505 6.95 10.91 -4.95
C ALA A 505 6.98 10.87 -3.42
N VAL A 506 7.54 9.81 -2.87
CA VAL A 506 7.94 9.73 -1.45
C VAL A 506 9.46 9.80 -1.36
N ARG A 507 9.96 10.46 -0.33
CA ARG A 507 11.40 10.63 -0.06
C ARG A 507 11.75 9.94 1.25
N LEU A 508 12.78 9.10 1.23
CA LEU A 508 13.33 8.53 2.45
C LEU A 508 13.97 9.64 3.29
N GLN A 509 13.52 9.88 4.52
CA GLN A 509 14.01 10.93 5.40
C GLN A 509 15.03 10.43 6.41
N SER A 510 14.77 9.28 7.00
CA SER A 510 15.70 8.61 7.92
C SER A 510 15.86 7.15 7.55
N LEU A 511 17.06 6.64 7.82
CA LEU A 511 17.43 5.25 7.75
C LEU A 511 18.23 4.93 9.01
N THR A 512 17.68 4.08 9.87
CA THR A 512 18.27 3.77 11.17
C THR A 512 18.54 2.28 11.28
N LEU A 513 19.73 1.91 11.73
CA LEU A 513 20.14 0.53 11.98
C LEU A 513 20.52 0.41 13.47
N ALA A 514 19.65 -0.21 14.27
CA ALA A 514 19.86 -0.36 15.70
C ALA A 514 19.12 -1.59 16.24
N ASP A 515 19.71 -2.24 17.24
CA ASP A 515 19.05 -3.29 18.04
C ASP A 515 18.40 -4.42 17.21
N GLY A 516 19.07 -4.88 16.15
CA GLY A 516 18.53 -5.92 15.25
C GLY A 516 17.53 -5.42 14.20
N TRP A 517 17.21 -4.12 14.19
CA TRP A 517 16.24 -3.51 13.29
C TRP A 517 16.87 -2.53 12.31
N MET A 518 16.37 -2.56 11.08
CA MET A 518 16.57 -1.56 10.06
C MET A 518 15.23 -0.85 9.80
N SER A 519 15.16 0.46 10.08
CA SER A 519 13.98 1.29 9.83
C SER A 519 14.21 2.24 8.67
N PHE A 520 13.21 2.38 7.80
CA PHE A 520 13.15 3.35 6.72
C PHE A 520 11.94 4.25 6.96
N ALA A 521 12.13 5.55 7.14
CA ALA A 521 11.02 6.50 7.24
C ALA A 521 10.90 7.32 5.97
N TYR A 522 9.78 7.21 5.28
CA TYR A 522 9.45 7.96 4.08
C TYR A 522 8.46 9.07 4.39
N GLU A 523 8.62 10.22 3.75
CA GLU A 523 7.65 11.32 3.76
C GLU A 523 7.24 11.65 2.32
N ALA A 524 6.16 12.41 2.15
CA ALA A 524 5.87 13.00 0.85
C ALA A 524 7.02 13.91 0.43
N ALA A 525 7.49 13.77 -0.81
CA ALA A 525 8.56 14.63 -1.30
C ALA A 525 8.05 16.09 -1.35
N PRO A 526 8.72 17.05 -0.67
CA PRO A 526 8.33 18.45 -0.75
C PRO A 526 8.55 18.91 -2.19
N ASN A 527 7.47 19.25 -2.89
CA ASN A 527 7.50 19.76 -4.27
C ASN A 527 8.04 18.77 -5.31
N ALA A 528 7.46 17.56 -5.40
CA ALA A 528 7.52 16.89 -6.69
C ALA A 528 6.95 17.87 -7.72
N PRO A 529 7.70 18.30 -8.75
CA PRO A 529 7.16 19.17 -9.77
C PRO A 529 5.93 18.45 -10.31
N THR A 530 4.74 18.99 -10.04
CA THR A 530 3.59 18.69 -10.87
C THR A 530 3.98 19.18 -12.24
N THR A 531 4.60 18.31 -13.04
CA THR A 531 4.72 18.53 -14.46
C THR A 531 3.29 18.82 -14.89
N PRO A 532 2.97 20.06 -15.31
CA PRO A 532 1.60 20.40 -15.62
C PRO A 532 1.18 19.41 -16.71
N ILE A 533 0.27 18.51 -16.35
CA ILE A 533 -0.46 17.74 -17.34
C ILE A 533 -1.17 18.83 -18.13
N MET A 534 -0.75 19.04 -19.38
CA MET A 534 -1.41 20.01 -20.25
C MET A 534 -2.92 19.79 -20.08
N PRO A 535 -3.71 20.83 -19.78
CA PRO A 535 -5.14 20.65 -19.60
C PRO A 535 -5.65 19.91 -20.83
N ALA A 536 -6.33 18.79 -20.60
CA ALA A 536 -7.04 18.11 -21.67
C ALA A 536 -7.87 19.20 -22.37
N GLN A 537 -7.50 19.54 -23.61
CA GLN A 537 -8.24 20.50 -24.40
C GLN A 537 -9.70 20.09 -24.31
N SER A 538 -10.52 20.98 -23.76
CA SER A 538 -11.97 20.81 -23.71
C SER A 538 -12.43 20.40 -25.10
N TRP A 539 -12.91 19.17 -25.23
CA TRP A 539 -13.42 18.63 -26.48
C TRP A 539 -14.66 19.44 -26.85
N GLN A 540 -14.48 20.48 -27.66
CA GLN A 540 -15.59 21.15 -28.32
C GLN A 540 -15.99 20.28 -29.51
N PRO A 541 -17.21 19.72 -29.58
CA PRO A 541 -17.67 19.10 -30.80
C PRO A 541 -17.80 20.19 -31.87
N THR A 542 -16.83 20.26 -32.78
CA THR A 542 -16.96 21.05 -34.00
C THR A 542 -18.12 20.45 -34.79
N ARG A 543 -19.28 21.11 -34.79
CA ARG A 543 -20.36 20.82 -35.75
C ARG A 543 -19.84 21.16 -37.15
N THR A 544 -19.26 20.18 -37.82
CA THR A 544 -19.01 20.27 -39.26
C THR A 544 -20.37 20.20 -39.95
N THR A 545 -20.93 21.35 -40.31
CA THR A 545 -22.00 21.43 -41.30
C THR A 545 -21.45 20.93 -42.63
N MET A 546 -21.77 19.69 -43.00
CA MET A 546 -21.61 19.21 -44.38
C MET A 546 -22.52 20.04 -45.28
N LYS A 547 -21.93 20.96 -46.06
CA LYS A 547 -22.55 21.51 -47.26
C LYS A 547 -22.39 20.48 -48.37
N THR A 548 -23.47 19.84 -48.77
CA THR A 548 -23.55 19.08 -50.02
C THR A 548 -23.56 20.07 -51.18
N PRO A 549 -22.65 20.00 -52.16
CA PRO A 549 -22.83 20.69 -53.43
C PRO A 549 -23.79 19.88 -54.29
N ILE A 550 -24.90 20.52 -54.68
CA ILE A 550 -25.73 20.08 -55.80
C ILE A 550 -25.07 20.65 -57.04
N ASP A 551 -24.44 19.81 -57.85
CA ASP A 551 -24.11 20.14 -59.23
C ASP A 551 -25.11 19.43 -60.16
N GLN A 552 -25.94 20.25 -60.80
CA GLN A 552 -26.70 19.94 -61.99
C GLN A 552 -25.94 20.51 -63.19
N GLN A 553 -25.66 19.66 -64.18
CA GLN A 553 -25.63 19.91 -65.65
C GLN A 553 -24.80 18.77 -66.29
N ALA A 554 -25.38 17.77 -66.94
CA ALA A 554 -26.07 17.77 -68.23
C ALA A 554 -25.12 17.92 -69.45
N VAL A 555 -25.22 16.91 -70.33
CA VAL A 555 -25.03 16.91 -71.79
C VAL A 555 -23.72 16.35 -72.38
N ALA A 556 -23.94 15.35 -73.24
CA ALA A 556 -23.25 15.01 -74.51
C ALA A 556 -22.12 13.96 -74.54
N SER A 557 -22.54 12.80 -75.06
CA SER A 557 -22.05 12.14 -76.29
C SER A 557 -20.61 11.60 -76.37
N GLY A 558 -20.52 10.41 -76.96
CA GLY A 558 -19.42 10.09 -77.87
C GLY A 558 -18.72 8.78 -77.54
N ALA A 559 -19.07 7.74 -78.29
CA ALA A 559 -18.37 6.48 -78.36
C ALA A 559 -16.96 6.65 -78.95
N GLU A 560 -15.98 5.86 -78.50
CA GLU A 560 -15.09 5.13 -79.42
C GLU A 560 -14.29 4.00 -78.75
N ARG A 561 -13.88 3.07 -79.60
CA ARG A 561 -13.42 1.69 -79.37
C ARG A 561 -11.94 1.58 -79.00
N ALA A 562 -11.67 0.44 -78.35
CA ALA A 562 -10.53 -0.48 -78.50
C ALA A 562 -9.20 0.03 -79.08
N GLU A 563 -8.13 -0.13 -78.27
CA GLU A 563 -7.04 -1.10 -78.48
C GLU A 563 -6.45 -1.52 -77.12
#